data_AF-A0A8T2IH48-F1
#
_entry.id   AF-A0A8T2IH48-F1
#
_cell.length_a   1.000
_cell.length_b   1.000
_cell.length_c   1.000
_cell.angle_alpha   90.00
_cell.angle_beta   90.00
_cell.angle_gamma   90.00
#
_symmetry.space_group_name_H-M   'P 1'
#
loop_
_entity.id
_entity.type
_entity.pdbx_description
1 polymer ?
#
loop_
_entity_poly.entity_id
_entity_poly.type
_entity_poly.pdbx_seq_one_letter_code
_entity_poly.pdbx_strand_id
1 'polypeptide(L)'
;MGGYAVSFLDGCCKTCKEDGKFCKRVTVRMTIRKNDCRSNTPVNIVSCDGKCPSASIYNYNINTYARFCKCCRELGLQRRVVQLYCSGNSTWVNYSIQEPTDCSCQWS
;
A
#
# COMPACT_ATOMS: atom_id res chain seq x y z
N MET A 1 -4.93 14.88 1.03
CA MET A 1 -3.49 14.92 0.71
C MET A 1 -2.78 15.58 1.87
N GLY A 2 -1.95 14.83 2.60
CA GLY A 2 -1.16 15.34 3.72
C GLY A 2 0.18 15.88 3.24
N GLY A 3 0.58 17.01 3.81
CA GLY A 3 1.84 17.71 3.59
C GLY A 3 1.84 18.94 4.49
N TYR A 4 3.02 19.46 4.80
CA TYR A 4 3.15 20.70 5.58
C TYR A 4 3.76 21.79 4.70
N ALA A 5 3.21 23.00 4.85
CA ALA A 5 3.74 24.17 4.17
C ALA A 5 5.01 24.62 4.89
N VAL A 6 6.10 24.76 4.15
CA VAL A 6 7.33 25.38 4.62
C VAL A 6 7.54 26.69 3.89
N SER A 7 7.93 27.73 4.62
CA SER A 7 8.34 29.02 4.03
C SER A 7 9.78 28.91 3.56
N PHE A 8 10.05 29.26 2.32
CA PHE A 8 11.43 29.36 1.82
C PHE A 8 11.95 30.78 2.09
N LEU A 9 13.04 30.90 2.87
CA LEU A 9 13.80 32.15 3.14
C LEU A 9 12.92 33.40 3.36
N ASP A 10 12.45 33.64 4.60
CA ASP A 10 11.77 34.89 5.03
C ASP A 10 10.86 35.57 3.97
N GLY A 11 10.09 34.78 3.23
CA GLY A 11 9.38 35.25 2.04
C GLY A 11 8.03 34.57 1.84
N CYS A 12 7.15 35.26 1.10
CA CYS A 12 5.76 34.90 0.81
C CYS A 12 5.56 33.56 0.07
N CYS A 13 6.62 32.85 -0.29
CA CYS A 13 6.55 31.59 -1.04
C CYS A 13 6.46 30.38 -0.09
N LYS A 14 5.34 29.66 -0.16
CA LYS A 14 5.12 28.41 0.56
C LYS A 14 5.37 27.23 -0.36
N THR A 15 6.28 26.34 0.01
CA THR A 15 6.46 25.05 -0.65
C THR A 15 5.72 23.98 0.14
N CYS A 16 4.97 23.11 -0.55
CA CYS A 16 4.44 21.91 0.07
C CYS A 16 5.58 20.89 0.14
N LYS A 17 6.11 20.65 1.34
CA LYS A 17 7.05 19.56 1.53
C LYS A 17 6.23 18.28 1.56
N GLU A 18 6.35 17.48 0.51
CA GLU A 18 5.69 16.20 0.47
C GLU A 18 6.23 15.31 1.59
N ASP A 19 5.32 14.68 2.34
CA ASP A 19 5.67 13.53 3.16
C ASP A 19 6.36 12.50 2.26
N GLY A 20 7.63 12.18 2.55
CA GLY A 20 8.50 11.28 1.79
C GLY A 20 8.08 9.81 1.84
N LYS A 21 6.77 9.53 1.74
CA LYS A 21 6.21 8.19 1.63
C LYS A 21 6.38 7.69 0.19
N PHE A 22 7.60 7.32 -0.16
CA PHE A 22 7.88 6.53 -1.36
C PHE A 22 7.28 5.13 -1.22
N CYS A 23 6.95 4.50 -2.35
CA CYS A 23 6.48 3.11 -2.38
C CYS A 23 7.43 2.20 -1.59
N LYS A 24 6.91 1.57 -0.54
CA LYS A 24 7.66 0.68 0.33
C LYS A 24 6.76 -0.36 0.95
N ARG A 25 7.42 -1.37 1.51
CA ARG A 25 6.79 -2.32 2.41
C ARG A 25 6.40 -1.64 3.72
N VAL A 26 5.17 -1.84 4.14
CA VAL A 26 4.65 -1.40 5.43
C VAL A 26 4.05 -2.60 6.16
N THR A 27 3.96 -2.49 7.48
CA THR A 27 3.32 -3.51 8.32
C THR A 27 2.14 -2.89 9.02
N VAL A 28 0.96 -3.49 8.84
CA VAL A 28 -0.29 -3.07 9.44
C VAL A 28 -0.77 -4.15 10.40
N ARG A 29 -1.14 -3.74 11.61
CA ARG A 29 -1.67 -4.68 12.60
C ARG A 29 -3.19 -4.72 12.50
N MET A 30 -3.75 -5.86 12.12
CA MET A 30 -5.20 -6.03 11.92
C MET A 30 -5.70 -7.39 12.36
N THR A 31 -6.99 -7.51 12.61
CA THR A 31 -7.61 -8.81 12.87
C THR A 31 -8.09 -9.42 11.54
N ILE A 32 -7.74 -10.66 11.26
CA ILE A 32 -8.28 -11.39 10.12
C ILE A 32 -9.64 -11.99 10.50
N ARG A 33 -10.64 -11.81 9.64
CA ARG A 33 -11.96 -12.45 9.75
C ARG A 33 -12.28 -13.15 8.44
N LYS A 34 -12.71 -14.40 8.51
CA LYS A 34 -13.17 -15.21 7.38
C LYS A 34 -14.32 -16.09 7.87
N ASN A 35 -15.53 -15.86 7.36
CA ASN A 35 -16.75 -16.52 7.87
C ASN A 35 -16.90 -16.34 9.39
N ASP A 36 -17.19 -17.42 10.12
CA ASP A 36 -17.24 -17.52 11.58
C ASP A 36 -15.85 -17.65 12.24
N CYS A 37 -14.78 -17.58 11.44
CA CYS A 37 -13.39 -17.68 11.90
C CYS A 37 -12.72 -16.31 12.06
N ARG A 38 -11.94 -16.15 13.12
CA ARG A 38 -11.22 -14.92 13.44
C ARG A 38 -9.84 -15.19 14.05
N SER A 39 -8.86 -14.35 13.78
CA SER A 39 -7.58 -14.38 14.52
C SER A 39 -7.79 -13.92 15.96
N ASN A 40 -7.34 -14.70 16.94
CA ASN A 40 -7.56 -14.41 18.36
C ASN A 40 -6.98 -13.04 18.78
N THR A 41 -5.82 -12.71 18.22
CA THR A 41 -5.19 -11.39 18.37
C THR A 41 -5.01 -10.71 17.01
N PRO A 42 -4.89 -9.36 16.97
CA PRO A 42 -4.45 -8.66 15.78
C PRO A 42 -3.07 -9.17 15.33
N VAL A 43 -2.98 -9.57 14.06
CA VAL A 43 -1.77 -10.06 13.42
C VAL A 43 -1.13 -8.96 12.58
N ASN A 44 0.20 -8.99 12.48
CA ASN A 44 0.95 -8.13 11.56
C ASN A 44 0.78 -8.66 10.14
N ILE A 45 0.28 -7.80 9.26
CA ILE A 45 0.15 -8.04 7.83
C ILE A 45 1.09 -7.10 7.10
N VAL A 46 1.91 -7.67 6.23
CA VAL A 46 2.80 -6.90 5.37
C VAL A 46 2.03 -6.47 4.11
N SER A 47 2.14 -5.20 3.72
CA SER A 47 1.55 -4.64 2.51
C SER A 47 2.48 -3.64 1.83
N CYS A 48 2.15 -3.23 0.61
CA CYS A 48 2.85 -2.14 -0.08
C CYS A 48 2.02 -0.85 0.06
N ASP A 49 2.67 0.23 0.49
CA ASP A 49 2.06 1.56 0.59
C ASP A 49 3.07 2.65 0.20
N GLY A 50 2.58 3.74 -0.37
CA GLY A 50 3.37 4.89 -0.76
C GLY A 50 3.02 5.45 -2.13
N LYS A 51 3.66 6.57 -2.46
CA LYS A 51 3.49 7.29 -3.72
C LYS A 51 4.39 6.73 -4.81
N CYS A 52 3.86 6.74 -6.03
CA CYS A 52 4.59 6.44 -7.25
C CYS A 52 4.43 7.57 -8.27
N PRO A 53 5.38 7.74 -9.21
CA PRO A 53 5.28 8.76 -10.23
C PRO A 53 4.05 8.58 -11.13
N SER A 54 3.34 9.67 -11.38
CA SER A 54 2.27 9.72 -12.38
C SER A 54 2.27 11.06 -13.12
N ALA A 55 1.89 11.02 -14.40
CA ALA A 55 1.82 12.19 -15.27
C ALA A 55 0.76 12.00 -16.37
N SER A 56 0.18 13.11 -16.83
CA SER A 56 -0.69 13.17 -18.00
C SER A 56 -0.23 14.33 -18.87
N ILE A 57 0.23 14.03 -20.07
CA ILE A 57 0.91 14.99 -20.96
C ILE A 57 0.21 14.99 -22.31
N TYR A 58 -0.24 16.15 -22.80
CA TYR A 58 -0.84 16.26 -24.13
C TYR A 58 0.20 15.90 -25.20
N ASN A 59 -0.15 14.98 -26.09
CA ASN A 59 0.70 14.48 -27.16
C ASN A 59 0.06 14.81 -28.51
N TYR A 60 0.66 15.77 -29.22
CA TYR A 60 0.16 16.28 -30.50
C TYR A 60 0.18 15.22 -31.62
N ASN A 61 1.09 14.24 -31.57
CA ASN A 61 1.17 13.18 -32.59
C ASN A 61 -0.06 12.28 -32.62
N ILE A 62 -0.70 12.08 -31.46
CA ILE A 62 -1.92 11.28 -31.30
C ILE A 62 -3.16 12.14 -31.00
N ASN A 63 -3.01 13.47 -31.05
CA ASN A 63 -4.03 14.47 -30.73
C ASN A 63 -4.81 14.20 -29.42
N THR A 64 -4.12 13.67 -28.40
CA THR A 64 -4.71 13.34 -27.09
C THR A 64 -3.66 13.28 -25.99
N TYR A 65 -4.05 13.01 -24.74
CA TYR A 65 -3.13 12.92 -23.61
C TYR A 65 -2.49 11.53 -23.48
N ALA A 66 -1.17 11.49 -23.43
CA ALA A 66 -0.40 10.34 -22.97
C ALA A 66 -0.39 10.29 -21.44
N ARG A 67 -0.77 9.15 -20.88
CA ARG A 67 -0.86 8.94 -19.43
C ARG A 67 0.21 7.96 -18.98
N PHE A 68 0.98 8.35 -17.98
CA PHE A 68 2.01 7.53 -17.34
C PHE A 68 1.62 7.38 -15.88
N CYS A 69 1.18 6.19 -15.47
CA CYS A 69 0.81 5.93 -14.09
C CYS A 69 1.51 4.67 -13.60
N LYS A 70 2.32 4.81 -12.55
CA LYS A 70 2.83 3.67 -11.81
C LYS A 70 2.09 3.52 -10.49
N CYS A 71 1.83 2.29 -10.09
CA CYS A 71 1.22 1.93 -8.81
C CYS A 71 2.27 1.25 -7.91
N CYS A 72 2.14 1.44 -6.60
CA CYS A 72 2.99 0.75 -5.63
C CYS A 72 2.51 -0.70 -5.53
N ARG A 73 3.28 -1.63 -6.09
CA ARG A 73 2.91 -3.04 -6.25
C ARG A 73 3.98 -3.96 -5.69
N GLU A 74 3.52 -5.12 -5.25
CA GLU A 74 4.36 -6.25 -4.85
C GLU A 74 5.22 -6.75 -6.02
N LEU A 75 6.49 -7.06 -5.75
CA LEU A 75 7.41 -7.68 -6.71
C LEU A 75 7.39 -9.22 -6.64
N GLY A 76 6.94 -9.74 -5.51
CA GLY A 76 6.82 -11.18 -5.26
C GLY A 76 5.96 -11.41 -4.04
N LEU A 77 5.53 -12.66 -3.87
CA LEU A 77 4.65 -13.07 -2.78
C LEU A 77 5.27 -14.23 -2.03
N GLN A 78 5.18 -14.19 -0.70
CA GLN A 78 5.49 -15.29 0.18
C GLN A 78 4.23 -15.72 0.93
N ARG A 79 4.09 -17.02 1.16
CA ARG A 79 2.98 -17.56 1.94
C ARG A 79 3.36 -17.64 3.41
N ARG A 80 2.42 -17.26 4.26
CA ARG A 80 2.52 -17.41 5.70
C ARG A 80 1.22 -17.99 6.24
N VAL A 81 1.34 -18.94 7.15
CA VAL A 81 0.18 -19.55 7.80
C VAL A 81 -0.11 -18.81 9.11
N VAL A 82 -1.39 -18.52 9.34
CA VAL A 82 -1.91 -17.95 10.57
C VAL A 82 -3.05 -18.81 11.09
N GLN A 83 -3.18 -18.90 12.41
CA GLN A 83 -4.27 -19.63 13.06
C GLN A 83 -5.51 -18.74 13.18
N LEU A 84 -6.66 -19.25 12.72
CA LEU A 84 -7.96 -18.65 12.98
C LEU A 84 -8.78 -19.58 13.86
N TYR A 85 -9.51 -19.00 14.81
CA TYR A 85 -10.48 -19.71 15.64
C TYR A 85 -11.88 -19.53 15.05
N CYS A 86 -12.56 -20.63 14.76
CA CYS A 86 -13.91 -20.68 14.20
C CYS A 86 -14.94 -20.96 15.29
N SER A 87 -15.87 -20.04 15.51
CA SER A 87 -16.85 -20.16 16.60
C SER A 87 -17.95 -21.20 16.32
N GLY A 88 -18.25 -21.50 15.05
CA GLY A 88 -19.30 -22.45 14.68
C GLY A 88 -19.01 -23.87 15.16
N ASN A 89 -17.76 -24.31 15.01
CA ASN A 89 -17.32 -25.66 15.40
C ASN A 89 -16.30 -25.64 16.56
N SER A 90 -16.02 -24.49 17.17
CA SER A 90 -15.01 -24.32 18.23
C SER A 90 -13.65 -24.94 17.88
N THR A 91 -13.18 -24.71 16.65
CA THR A 91 -11.96 -25.32 16.10
C THR A 91 -10.94 -24.28 15.64
N TRP A 92 -9.68 -24.71 15.57
CA TRP A 92 -8.59 -23.93 14.99
C TRP A 92 -8.32 -24.38 13.56
N VAL A 93 -8.18 -23.43 12.66
CA VAL A 93 -7.90 -23.69 11.24
C VAL A 93 -6.67 -22.92 10.78
N ASN A 94 -5.84 -23.60 9.99
CA ASN A 94 -4.73 -22.99 9.27
C ASN A 94 -5.26 -22.14 8.13
N TYR A 95 -5.00 -20.84 8.16
CA TYR A 95 -5.28 -19.93 7.06
C TYR A 95 -3.98 -19.42 6.45
N SER A 96 -3.81 -19.64 5.14
CA SER A 96 -2.65 -19.13 4.42
C SER A 96 -2.94 -17.72 3.91
N ILE A 97 -2.09 -16.76 4.27
CA ILE A 97 -2.05 -15.42 3.70
C ILE A 97 -0.88 -15.30 2.72
N GLN A 98 -1.00 -14.37 1.76
CA GLN A 98 0.08 -13.99 0.85
C GLN A 98 0.55 -12.60 1.23
N GLU A 99 1.85 -12.47 1.47
CA GLU A 99 2.50 -11.21 1.86
C GLU A 99 3.55 -10.84 0.80
N PRO A 100 3.73 -9.54 0.49
CA PRO A 100 4.72 -9.12 -0.49
C PRO A 100 6.13 -9.42 0.01
N THR A 101 7.04 -9.85 -0.87
CA THR A 101 8.48 -10.04 -0.59
C THR A 101 9.32 -8.80 -0.86
N ASP A 102 8.85 -7.94 -1.77
CA ASP A 102 9.32 -6.56 -1.95
C ASP A 102 8.24 -5.69 -2.61
N CYS A 103 8.42 -4.37 -2.65
CA CYS A 103 7.49 -3.40 -3.24
C CYS A 103 8.20 -2.44 -4.19
N SER A 104 7.60 -2.15 -5.34
CA SER A 104 8.11 -1.13 -6.27
C SER A 104 7.02 -0.46 -7.09
N CYS A 105 7.38 0.65 -7.73
CA CYS A 105 6.50 1.35 -8.66
C CYS A 105 6.47 0.62 -10.01
N GLN A 106 5.38 -0.05 -10.31
CA GLN A 106 5.16 -0.79 -11.55
C GLN A 106 4.03 -0.15 -12.36
N TRP A 107 4.03 -0.37 -13.68
CA TRP A 107 2.94 0.09 -14.54
C TRP A 107 1.63 -0.62 -14.18
N SER A 108 0.53 0.13 -14.29
CA SER A 108 -0.82 -0.44 -14.19
C SER A 108 -1.26 -1.09 -15.48
#